data_AF-A0A850M0P0-F1
#
_entry.id   AF-A0A850M0P0-F1
#
_cell.length_a   1.000
_cell.length_b   1.000
_cell.length_c   1.000
_cell.angle_alpha   90.00
_cell.angle_beta   90.00
_cell.angle_gamma   90.00
#
_symmetry.space_group_name_H-M   'P 1'
#
loop_
_entity.id
_entity.type
_entity.pdbx_description
1 polymer ?
#
loop_
_entity_poly.entity_id
_entity_poly.type
_entity_poly.pdbx_seq_one_letter_code
_entity_poly.pdbx_strand_id
1 'polypeptide(L)'
;MQISEIRPGMTVDVKARVLGMQPPRTVRSKRGKMLKVSEAMLGDPSGRIPLTLWQRQIFLIKVGQVIEIKNAYTSEFQGITRITLGRSGTLTVVDDPSFPSINELLKDLQEDTQT
;
A
#
# COMPACT_ATOMS: atom_id res chain seq x y z
N MET A 1 1.18 13.12 -2.85
CA MET A 1 2.06 13.23 -1.67
C MET A 1 3.08 12.11 -1.71
N GLN A 2 4.32 12.35 -1.26
CA GLN A 2 5.36 11.32 -1.21
C GLN A 2 5.17 10.40 0.00
N ILE A 3 5.55 9.13 -0.11
CA ILE A 3 5.45 8.15 0.98
C ILE A 3 6.29 8.55 2.20
N SER A 4 7.49 9.09 2.00
CA SER A 4 8.39 9.49 3.09
C SER A 4 7.82 10.55 4.03
N GLU A 5 6.86 11.34 3.55
CA GLU A 5 6.21 12.42 4.30
C GLU A 5 4.96 11.93 5.05
N ILE A 6 4.54 10.68 4.84
CA ILE A 6 3.33 10.12 5.41
C ILE A 6 3.52 9.85 6.91
N ARG A 7 2.69 10.52 7.71
CA ARG A 7 2.58 10.30 9.16
C ARG A 7 1.29 9.58 9.51
N PRO A 8 1.20 8.90 10.65
CA PRO A 8 -0.07 8.32 11.10
C PRO A 8 -1.09 9.41 11.47
N GLY A 9 -2.38 9.10 11.28
CA GLY A 9 -3.47 9.96 11.72
C GLY A 9 -3.92 11.03 10.73
N MET A 10 -3.50 10.96 9.46
CA MET A 10 -3.85 11.95 8.43
C MET A 10 -4.50 11.29 7.21
N THR A 11 -5.18 12.13 6.42
CA THR A 11 -5.69 11.73 5.11
C THR A 11 -4.67 12.07 4.04
N VAL A 12 -4.37 11.13 3.15
CA VAL A 12 -3.35 11.27 2.12
C VAL A 12 -3.85 10.82 0.74
N ASP A 13 -3.33 11.49 -0.28
CA ASP A 13 -3.43 11.08 -1.67
C ASP A 13 -2.05 10.62 -2.15
N VAL A 14 -1.93 9.36 -2.53
CA VAL A 14 -0.66 8.74 -2.90
C VAL A 14 -0.78 7.99 -4.22
N LYS A 15 0.24 8.14 -5.07
CA LYS A 15 0.44 7.32 -6.27
C LYS A 15 1.68 6.47 -6.03
N ALA A 16 1.52 5.15 -6.11
CA ALA A 16 2.59 4.21 -5.81
C ALA A 16 2.45 2.93 -6.62
N ARG A 17 3.54 2.21 -6.83
CA ARG A 17 3.55 0.90 -7.47
C ARG A 17 3.43 -0.21 -6.42
N VAL A 18 2.65 -1.24 -6.73
CA VAL A 18 2.52 -2.42 -5.87
C VAL A 18 3.78 -3.26 -6.03
N LEU A 19 4.64 -3.25 -5.01
CA LEU A 19 5.89 -4.00 -4.97
C LEU A 19 5.67 -5.48 -4.65
N GLY A 20 4.66 -5.77 -3.82
CA GLY A 20 4.36 -7.12 -3.38
C GLY A 20 3.02 -7.19 -2.66
N MET A 21 2.48 -8.40 -2.54
CA MET A 21 1.21 -8.63 -1.84
C MET A 21 1.32 -9.89 -0.98
N GLN A 22 0.95 -9.75 0.29
CA GLN A 22 0.84 -10.86 1.23
C GLN A 22 -0.42 -11.67 0.94
N PRO A 23 -0.41 -12.99 1.21
CA PRO A 23 -1.58 -13.84 1.01
C PRO A 23 -2.75 -13.37 1.88
N PRO A 24 -3.99 -13.39 1.36
CA PRO A 24 -5.15 -12.93 2.09
C PRO A 24 -5.43 -13.84 3.29
N ARG A 25 -5.47 -13.24 4.48
CA ARG A 25 -5.85 -13.92 5.73
C ARG A 25 -7.31 -13.65 6.08
N THR A 26 -7.95 -14.60 6.75
CA THR A 26 -9.32 -14.43 7.24
C THR A 26 -9.30 -13.96 8.69
N VAL A 27 -9.98 -12.86 8.97
CA VAL A 27 -10.15 -12.30 10.31
C VAL A 27 -11.62 -12.26 10.69
N ARG A 28 -11.92 -12.49 11.97
CA ARG A 28 -13.28 -12.41 12.49
C ARG A 28 -13.58 -10.97 12.89
N SER A 29 -14.60 -10.38 12.28
CA SER A 29 -15.10 -9.06 12.67
C SER A 29 -15.75 -9.11 14.06
N LYS A 30 -15.82 -7.97 14.76
CA LYS A 30 -16.57 -7.82 16.02
C LYS A 30 -18.04 -8.27 15.91
N ARG A 31 -18.62 -8.23 14.70
CA ARG A 31 -19.98 -8.71 14.39
C ARG A 31 -20.06 -10.18 13.97
N GLY A 32 -19.00 -10.97 14.19
CA GLY A 32 -18.97 -12.41 13.90
C GLY A 32 -18.76 -12.80 12.42
N LYS A 33 -18.81 -11.84 11.49
CA LYS A 33 -18.55 -12.09 10.05
C LYS A 33 -17.07 -12.37 9.80
N MET A 34 -16.77 -13.36 8.95
CA MET A 34 -15.45 -13.60 8.42
C MET A 34 -15.13 -12.56 7.33
N LEU A 35 -14.03 -11.82 7.51
CA LEU A 35 -13.53 -10.83 6.57
C LEU A 35 -12.17 -11.29 6.05
N LYS A 36 -11.94 -11.14 4.75
CA LYS A 36 -10.60 -11.31 4.18
C LYS A 36 -9.86 -9.98 4.28
N VAL A 37 -8.62 -10.03 4.74
CA VAL A 37 -7.69 -8.91 4.76
C VAL A 37 -6.37 -9.34 4.13
N SER A 38 -5.80 -8.48 3.30
CA SER A 38 -4.49 -8.65 2.70
C SER A 38 -3.68 -7.40 2.94
N GLU A 39 -2.36 -7.54 2.93
CA GLU A 39 -1.44 -6.42 2.98
C GLU A 39 -0.69 -6.35 1.65
N ALA A 40 -0.67 -5.18 1.03
CA ALA A 40 0.11 -4.92 -0.17
C ALA A 40 1.21 -3.91 0.16
N MET A 41 2.44 -4.21 -0.23
CA MET A 41 3.55 -3.27 -0.09
C MET A 41 3.52 -2.31 -1.28
N LEU A 42 3.37 -1.02 -1.00
CA LEU A 42 3.46 0.04 -1.99
C LEU A 42 4.83 0.69 -1.93
N GLY A 43 5.33 1.11 -3.09
CA GLY A 43 6.57 1.85 -3.21
C GLY A 43 6.46 3.02 -4.17
N ASP A 44 7.15 4.08 -3.82
CA ASP A 44 7.44 5.23 -4.68
C ASP A 44 8.95 5.56 -4.53
N PRO A 45 9.49 6.52 -5.31
CA PRO A 45 10.89 6.92 -5.19
C PRO A 45 11.29 7.44 -3.80
N SER A 46 10.33 7.80 -2.95
CA SER A 46 10.61 8.36 -1.62
C SER A 46 10.66 7.30 -0.52
N GLY A 47 10.02 6.15 -0.73
CA GLY A 47 9.95 5.10 0.28
C GLY A 47 8.89 4.06 0.01
N ARG A 48 8.53 3.32 1.07
CA ARG A 48 7.59 2.19 1.00
C ARG A 48 6.63 2.21 2.16
N ILE A 49 5.39 1.79 1.91
CA ILE A 49 4.36 1.76 2.93
C ILE A 49 3.40 0.58 2.71
N PRO A 50 3.03 -0.15 3.77
CA PRO A 50 2.01 -1.18 3.67
C PRO A 50 0.61 -0.58 3.51
N LEU A 51 -0.15 -1.13 2.56
CA LEU A 51 -1.57 -0.86 2.32
C LEU A 51 -2.40 -2.04 2.81
N THR A 52 -3.38 -1.76 3.67
CA THR A 52 -4.36 -2.76 4.12
C THR A 52 -5.56 -2.80 3.17
N LEU A 53 -5.81 -3.98 2.60
CA LEU A 53 -6.89 -4.24 1.65
C LEU A 53 -7.93 -5.18 2.24
N TRP A 54 -9.21 -4.82 2.08
CA TRP A 54 -10.33 -5.56 2.65
C TRP A 54 -11.21 -6.19 1.56
N GLN A 55 -11.61 -7.45 1.79
CA GLN A 55 -12.56 -8.19 0.97
C GLN A 55 -12.30 -8.10 -0.54
N ARG A 56 -13.12 -7.34 -1.29
CA ARG A 56 -13.06 -7.21 -2.75
C ARG A 56 -11.83 -6.41 -3.20
N GLN A 57 -11.33 -5.51 -2.37
CA GLN A 57 -10.17 -4.66 -2.70
C GLN A 57 -8.91 -5.50 -2.98
N ILE A 58 -8.82 -6.68 -2.35
CA ILE A 58 -7.71 -7.63 -2.52
C ILE A 58 -7.58 -8.08 -3.98
N PHE A 59 -8.69 -8.14 -4.72
CA PHE A 59 -8.70 -8.60 -6.12
C PHE A 59 -8.65 -7.46 -7.13
N LEU A 60 -8.67 -6.20 -6.67
CA LEU A 60 -8.66 -5.02 -7.55
C LEU A 60 -7.26 -4.67 -8.07
N ILE A 61 -6.21 -5.09 -7.36
CA ILE A 61 -4.82 -4.74 -7.67
C ILE A 61 -3.98 -5.98 -7.86
N LYS A 62 -2.89 -5.84 -8.62
CA LYS A 62 -1.87 -6.87 -8.79
C LYS A 62 -0.48 -6.28 -8.58
N VAL A 63 0.45 -7.15 -8.18
CA VAL A 63 1.87 -6.81 -8.09
C VAL A 63 2.35 -6.28 -9.45
N GLY A 64 3.07 -5.16 -9.43
CA GLY A 64 3.60 -4.47 -10.60
C GLY A 64 2.71 -3.36 -11.16
N GLN A 65 1.45 -3.27 -10.75
CA GLN A 65 0.58 -2.20 -11.18
C GLN A 65 0.85 -0.91 -10.41
N VAL A 66 0.72 0.23 -11.10
CA VAL A 66 0.67 1.54 -10.45
C VAL A 66 -0.75 1.79 -10.00
N ILE A 67 -0.90 2.23 -8.76
CA ILE A 67 -2.19 2.56 -8.18
C ILE A 67 -2.17 3.99 -7.66
N GLU A 68 -3.30 4.67 -7.81
CA GLU A 68 -3.57 5.97 -7.23
C GLU A 68 -4.65 5.80 -6.17
N ILE A 69 -4.33 6.21 -4.95
CA ILE A 69 -5.22 6.15 -3.81
C ILE A 69 -5.55 7.58 -3.40
N LYS A 70 -6.85 7.88 -3.34
CA LYS A 70 -7.36 9.18 -2.92
C LYS A 70 -8.17 9.07 -1.63
N ASN A 71 -8.09 10.09 -0.79
CA ASN A 71 -8.74 10.14 0.52
C ASN A 71 -8.44 8.89 1.38
N ALA A 72 -7.20 8.42 1.32
CA ALA A 72 -6.75 7.29 2.12
C ALA A 72 -6.44 7.73 3.55
N TYR A 73 -6.70 6.89 4.55
CA TYR A 73 -6.39 7.22 5.94
C TYR A 73 -5.14 6.46 6.39
N THR A 74 -4.25 7.14 7.08
CA THR A 74 -3.02 6.55 7.62
C THR A 74 -3.24 6.20 9.09
N SER A 75 -2.89 4.97 9.45
CA SER A 75 -3.02 4.47 10.81
C SER A 75 -1.69 3.87 11.23
N GLU A 76 -1.32 4.05 12.49
CA GLU A 76 -0.20 3.32 13.07
C GLU A 76 -0.69 2.01 13.68
N PHE A 77 0.08 0.95 13.50
CA PHE A 77 -0.14 -0.29 14.21
C PHE A 77 1.16 -0.99 14.49
N GLN A 78 1.39 -1.29 15.77
CA GLN A 78 2.64 -1.86 16.25
C GLN A 78 3.87 -1.02 15.81
N GLY A 79 3.74 0.31 15.81
CA GLY A 79 4.79 1.24 15.39
C GLY A 79 4.99 1.35 13.87
N ILE A 80 4.18 0.65 13.07
CA ILE A 80 4.27 0.70 11.60
C ILE A 80 3.13 1.55 11.06
N THR A 81 3.47 2.62 10.35
CA THR A 81 2.50 3.42 9.60
C THR A 81 2.02 2.63 8.40
N ARG A 82 0.70 2.52 8.25
CA ARG A 82 0.04 1.83 7.15
C ARG A 82 -1.09 2.66 6.58
N ILE A 83 -1.37 2.47 5.30
CA ILE A 83 -2.49 3.09 4.61
C ILE A 83 -3.69 2.15 4.69
N THR A 84 -4.87 2.71 4.97
CA THR A 84 -6.15 2.00 4.91
C THR A 84 -7.14 2.82 4.08
N LEU A 85 -7.89 2.14 3.22
CA LEU A 85 -8.99 2.76 2.50
C LEU A 85 -10.15 3.04 3.45
N GLY A 86 -10.37 4.32 3.75
CA GLY A 86 -11.53 4.78 4.52
C GLY A 86 -12.82 4.66 3.72
N ARG A 87 -13.95 5.06 4.33
CA ARG A 87 -15.28 5.01 3.71
C ARG A 87 -15.39 5.86 2.43
N SER A 88 -14.64 6.96 2.36
CA SER A 88 -14.57 7.85 1.20
C SER A 88 -13.31 7.63 0.37
N GLY A 89 -12.47 6.66 0.75
CA GLY A 89 -11.22 6.37 0.07
C GLY A 89 -11.48 5.67 -1.26
N THR A 90 -10.81 6.15 -2.32
CA THR A 90 -10.89 5.56 -3.66
C THR A 90 -9.54 5.00 -4.05
N LEU A 91 -9.53 3.81 -4.64
CA LEU A 91 -8.35 3.19 -5.23
C LEU A 91 -8.60 3.00 -6.71
N THR A 92 -7.67 3.47 -7.54
CA THR A 92 -7.72 3.33 -9.00
C THR A 92 -6.41 2.76 -9.49
N VAL A 93 -6.46 1.75 -10.35
CA VAL A 93 -5.28 1.27 -11.08
C VAL A 93 -5.04 2.24 -12.23
N VAL A 94 -3.81 2.77 -12.31
CA VAL A 94 -3.40 3.69 -13.36
C VAL A 94 -2.31 3.04 -14.19
N ASP A 95 -2.37 3.25 -15.51
CA ASP A 95 -1.29 2.88 -16.40
C ASP A 95 -0.39 4.10 -16.57
N ASP A 96 0.75 4.07 -15.89
CA ASP A 96 1.71 5.17 -15.89
C ASP A 96 3.10 4.59 -16.23
N PRO A 97 3.48 4.59 -17.52
CA PRO A 97 4.77 4.02 -17.96
C PRO A 97 5.96 4.86 -17.51
N SER A 98 5.73 6.11 -17.11
CA SER A 98 6.77 6.98 -16.54
C SER A 98 7.09 6.66 -15.08
N PHE A 99 6.21 5.89 -14.42
CA PHE A 99 6.41 5.53 -13.02
C PHE A 99 7.49 4.44 -12.89
N PRO A 100 8.42 4.58 -11.93
CA PRO A 100 9.55 3.66 -11.79
C PRO A 100 9.13 2.20 -11.64
N SER A 101 9.98 1.32 -12.17
CA SER A 101 9.79 -0.13 -12.15
C SER A 101 9.92 -0.70 -10.74
N ILE A 102 9.28 -1.86 -10.48
CA ILE A 102 9.48 -2.57 -9.20
C ILE A 102 10.98 -2.74 -8.92
N ASN A 103 11.75 -3.16 -9.93
CA ASN A 103 13.19 -3.36 -9.79
C ASN A 103 13.94 -2.08 -9.41
N GLU A 104 13.53 -0.93 -9.94
CA GLU A 104 14.15 0.37 -9.60
C GLU A 104 13.81 0.75 -8.16
N LEU A 105 12.56 0.58 -7.75
CA LEU A 105 12.10 0.86 -6.38
C LEU A 105 12.63 -0.12 -5.33
N LEU A 106 13.15 -1.28 -5.76
CA LEU A 106 13.77 -2.29 -4.90
C LEU A 106 15.30 -2.18 -4.84
N LYS A 107 15.95 -1.44 -5.75
CA LYS A 107 17.42 -1.33 -5.83
C LYS A 107 18.05 -0.70 -4.59
N ASP A 108 17.35 0.21 -3.91
CA ASP A 108 17.84 0.84 -2.67
C ASP A 108 18.09 -0.15 -1.51
N LEU A 109 17.67 -1.42 -1.63
CA LEU A 109 18.00 -2.46 -0.64
C LEU A 109 19.31 -3.21 -0.90
N GLN A 110 19.95 -3.04 -2.06
CA GLN A 110 21.11 -3.83 -2.47
C GLN A 110 22.45 -3.09 -2.36
N GLU A 111 22.46 -1.80 -2.05
CA GLU A 111 23.72 -1.03 -1.94
C GLU A 111 24.34 -1.05 -0.52
N ASP A 112 23.59 -1.40 0.53
CA ASP A 112 24.12 -1.47 1.92
C ASP A 112 24.93 -2.73 2.26
N THR A 113 25.10 -3.70 1.34
CA THR A 113 25.85 -4.95 1.62
C THR A 113 27.32 -4.89 1.17
N GLN A 114 27.83 -3.73 0.76
CA GLN A 114 29.22 -3.63 0.29
C GLN A 114 29.93 -2.39 0.85
N THR A 115 30.27 -2.41 2.14
CA THR A 115 31.42 -1.68 2.71
C THR A 115 31.98 -2.46 3.90
#